data_AF-A0A146KBN6-F1
#
_entry.id   AF-A0A146KBN6-F1
#
_cell.length_a   1.000
_cell.length_b   1.000
_cell.length_c   1.000
_cell.angle_alpha   90.00
_cell.angle_beta   90.00
_cell.angle_gamma   90.00
#
_symmetry.space_group_name_H-M   'P 1'
#
loop_
_entity.id
_entity.type
_entity.pdbx_description
1 polymer ?
#
loop_
_entity_poly.entity_id
_entity_poly.type
_entity_poly.pdbx_seq_one_letter_code
_entity_poly.pdbx_strand_id
1 'polypeptide(L)'
;ETYLKQREIYEKQRKLMTQQDSSKETIQQLTKIATQTNSAPKAVTLENSCPICMGAFVNPVVFECGHLMCNQCQEKLTLRKCPVCRQNLTNLRRIFGLNIIDEEQFDEAKIKTQQEKLSTLELRLKASLNALKENESMVYAFDQMQRNYSNAKSKIQQKIMQMEMDKLDVDYQLVKQKAIQAQEKRQVLENLVNELTNELKRSGFK
;
A
#
# COMPACT_ATOMS: atom_id res chain seq x y z
N GLU A 1 -8.39 -31.83 -3.00
CA GLU A 1 -8.37 -30.76 -4.03
C GLU A 1 -8.39 -29.34 -3.47
N THR A 2 -9.24 -29.01 -2.50
CA THR A 2 -9.35 -27.68 -1.87
C THR A 2 -8.06 -27.19 -1.18
N TYR A 3 -7.35 -28.08 -0.47
CA TYR A 3 -6.10 -27.74 0.21
C TYR A 3 -4.94 -27.39 -0.75
N LEU A 4 -4.87 -28.09 -1.89
CA LEU A 4 -3.87 -27.82 -2.93
C LEU A 4 -4.12 -26.46 -3.60
N LYS A 5 -5.38 -26.14 -3.91
CA LYS A 5 -5.78 -24.83 -4.44
C LYS A 5 -5.46 -23.69 -3.46
N GLN A 6 -5.65 -23.92 -2.16
CA GLN A 6 -5.34 -22.92 -1.15
C GLN A 6 -3.82 -22.67 -1.03
N ARG A 7 -3.00 -23.73 -1.13
CA ARG A 7 -1.54 -23.61 -1.13
C ARG A 7 -1.01 -22.84 -2.34
N GLU A 8 -1.57 -23.09 -3.52
CA GLU A 8 -1.21 -22.35 -4.75
C GLU A 8 -1.54 -20.85 -4.66
N ILE A 9 -2.65 -20.49 -4.01
CA ILE A 9 -3.04 -19.10 -3.78
C ILE A 9 -2.05 -18.42 -2.84
N TYR A 10 -1.68 -19.07 -1.73
CA TYR A 10 -0.69 -18.54 -0.79
C TYR A 10 0.69 -18.36 -1.42
N GLU A 11 1.14 -19.30 -2.26
CA GLU A 11 2.41 -19.19 -2.98
C GLU A 11 2.40 -18.07 -4.03
N LYS A 12 1.28 -17.85 -4.74
CA LYS A 12 1.10 -16.73 -5.67
C LYS A 12 1.12 -15.38 -4.94
N GLN A 13 0.41 -15.26 -3.82
CA GLN A 13 0.40 -14.04 -3.00
C GLN A 13 1.79 -13.71 -2.44
N ARG A 14 2.54 -14.72 -1.99
CA ARG A 14 3.91 -14.54 -1.50
C ARG A 14 4.85 -14.04 -2.59
N LYS A 15 4.74 -14.56 -3.82
CA LYS A 15 5.56 -14.09 -4.97
C LYS A 15 5.23 -12.65 -5.36
N LEU A 16 3.94 -12.27 -5.34
CA LEU A 16 3.49 -10.89 -5.61
C LEU A 16 4.01 -9.89 -4.56
N MET A 17 3.99 -10.27 -3.27
CA MET A 17 4.55 -9.44 -2.19
C MET A 17 6.05 -9.19 -2.38
N THR A 18 6.83 -10.25 -2.69
CA THR A 18 8.28 -10.11 -2.91
C THR A 18 8.63 -9.25 -4.14
N GLN A 19 7.78 -9.24 -5.18
CA GLN A 19 7.96 -8.38 -6.36
C GLN A 19 7.66 -6.91 -6.07
N GLN A 20 6.69 -6.63 -5.19
CA GLN A 20 6.36 -5.27 -4.76
C GLN A 20 7.47 -4.67 -3.89
N ASP A 21 8.13 -5.46 -3.05
CA ASP A 21 9.23 -4.98 -2.20
C ASP A 21 10.48 -4.64 -3.03
N SER A 22 10.85 -5.47 -4.01
CA SER A 22 11.93 -5.17 -4.96
C SER A 22 11.63 -3.92 -5.83
N SER A 23 10.36 -3.70 -6.19
CA SER A 23 9.94 -2.50 -6.92
C SER A 23 10.03 -1.23 -6.06
N LYS A 24 9.72 -1.31 -4.76
CA LYS A 24 9.87 -0.20 -3.81
C LYS A 24 11.33 0.16 -3.58
N GLU A 25 12.21 -0.83 -3.46
CA GLU A 25 13.66 -0.60 -3.34
C GLU A 25 14.23 0.09 -4.58
N THR A 26 13.80 -0.32 -5.78
CA THR A 26 14.23 0.30 -7.04
C THR A 26 13.80 1.77 -7.14
N ILE A 27 12.56 2.09 -6.75
CA ILE A 27 12.04 3.47 -6.73
C ILE A 27 12.79 4.33 -5.70
N GLN A 28 13.13 3.79 -4.53
CA GLN A 28 13.93 4.48 -3.52
C GLN A 28 15.37 4.73 -3.99
N GLN A 29 15.97 3.79 -4.70
CA GLN A 29 17.31 3.95 -5.29
C GLN A 29 17.32 5.03 -6.38
N LEU A 30 16.33 5.06 -7.28
CA LEU A 30 16.19 6.08 -8.31
C LEU A 30 15.98 7.49 -7.73
N THR A 31 15.26 7.59 -6.61
CA THR A 31 15.03 8.87 -5.92
C THR A 31 16.31 9.39 -5.23
N LYS A 32 17.16 8.51 -4.72
CA LYS A 32 18.49 8.88 -4.16
C LYS A 32 19.49 9.33 -5.22
N ILE A 33 19.45 8.76 -6.42
CA ILE A 33 20.32 9.17 -7.53
C ILE A 33 19.95 10.60 -7.99
N ALA A 34 18.65 10.90 -8.06
CA ALA A 34 18.16 12.23 -8.43
C ALA A 34 18.54 13.34 -7.43
N THR A 35 18.77 13.01 -6.16
CA THR A 35 19.17 14.00 -5.12
C THR A 35 20.69 14.17 -4.99
N GLN A 36 21.49 13.26 -5.53
CA GLN A 36 22.96 13.30 -5.44
C GLN A 36 23.66 13.97 -6.64
N THR A 37 22.95 14.28 -7.73
CA THR A 37 23.52 15.00 -8.89
C THR A 37 23.55 16.53 -8.74
N ASN A 38 23.25 17.06 -7.54
CA ASN A 38 23.38 18.49 -7.21
C ASN A 38 24.75 18.86 -6.62
N SER A 39 25.84 18.24 -7.09
CA SER A 39 27.19 18.78 -6.88
C SER A 39 27.48 19.82 -7.95
N ALA A 40 27.25 21.09 -7.60
CA ALA A 40 27.57 22.23 -8.45
C ALA A 40 29.04 22.18 -8.92
N PRO A 41 29.34 22.26 -10.22
CA PRO A 41 30.65 22.71 -10.66
C PRO A 41 30.87 24.14 -10.15
N LYS A 42 32.09 24.46 -9.69
CA LYS A 42 32.50 25.80 -9.24
C LYS A 42 31.85 26.88 -10.12
N ALA A 43 30.90 27.59 -9.52
CA ALA A 43 30.07 28.56 -10.21
C ALA A 43 30.95 29.64 -10.85
N VAL A 44 30.94 29.69 -12.19
CA VAL A 44 31.10 30.97 -12.88
C VAL A 44 29.87 31.76 -12.44
N THR A 45 30.05 32.83 -11.67
CA THR A 45 28.97 33.77 -11.34
C THR A 45 28.53 34.46 -12.62
N LEU A 46 27.64 33.80 -13.38
CA LEU A 46 26.86 34.47 -14.41
C LEU A 46 25.85 35.35 -13.67
N GLU A 47 26.04 36.66 -13.72
CA GLU A 47 24.89 37.55 -13.73
C GLU A 47 24.04 37.13 -14.95
N ASN A 48 22.77 36.78 -14.74
CA ASN A 48 21.91 36.12 -15.75
C ASN A 48 21.54 37.03 -16.94
N SER A 49 22.20 38.16 -17.14
CA SER A 49 21.95 39.11 -18.22
C SER A 49 23.23 39.76 -18.71
N CYS A 50 23.23 40.18 -19.98
CA CYS A 50 24.38 40.82 -20.59
C CYS A 50 24.59 42.23 -20.02
N PRO A 51 25.81 42.63 -19.60
CA PRO A 51 26.05 43.94 -18.99
C PRO A 51 25.91 45.13 -19.96
N ILE A 52 25.78 44.88 -21.27
CA ILE A 52 25.56 45.94 -22.28
C ILE A 52 24.09 46.11 -22.61
N CYS A 53 23.41 45.04 -23.04
CA CYS A 53 22.01 45.14 -23.44
C CYS A 53 21.03 44.87 -22.28
N MET A 54 21.53 44.44 -21.12
CA MET A 54 20.75 44.05 -19.93
C MET A 54 19.73 42.92 -20.17
N GLY A 55 19.76 42.27 -21.35
CA GLY A 55 18.89 41.16 -21.72
C GLY A 55 19.56 39.78 -21.61
N ALA A 56 18.83 38.73 -21.99
CA ALA A 56 19.37 37.38 -22.11
C ALA A 56 20.53 37.31 -23.12
N PHE A 57 21.45 36.37 -22.90
CA PHE A 57 22.65 36.26 -23.73
C PHE A 57 22.36 35.61 -25.09
N VAL A 58 22.35 36.39 -26.16
CA VAL A 58 22.29 35.86 -27.53
C VAL A 58 23.69 35.58 -28.06
N ASN A 59 24.00 34.31 -28.34
CA ASN A 59 25.33 33.86 -28.78
C ASN A 59 26.47 34.41 -27.89
N PRO A 60 26.54 34.03 -26.60
CA PRO A 60 27.52 34.57 -25.67
C PRO A 60 28.96 34.26 -26.09
N VAL A 61 29.83 35.26 -25.93
CA VAL A 61 31.28 35.10 -25.97
C VAL A 61 31.83 35.21 -24.55
N VAL A 62 32.92 34.48 -24.29
CA VAL A 62 33.63 34.56 -23.01
C VAL A 62 35.02 35.11 -23.25
N PHE A 63 35.39 36.10 -22.45
CA PHE A 63 36.74 36.67 -22.47
C PHE A 63 37.67 35.92 -21.54
N GLU A 64 38.97 36.16 -21.70
CA GLU A 64 40.01 35.63 -20.81
C GLU A 64 39.83 36.07 -19.35
N CYS A 65 39.13 37.20 -19.11
CA CYS A 65 38.76 37.65 -17.77
C CYS A 65 37.59 36.87 -17.15
N GLY A 66 36.97 35.93 -17.88
CA GLY A 66 35.87 35.08 -17.42
C GLY A 66 34.46 35.68 -17.54
N HIS A 67 34.32 36.95 -17.95
CA HIS A 67 33.02 37.59 -18.12
C HIS A 67 32.38 37.29 -19.48
N LEU A 68 31.05 37.31 -19.51
CA LEU A 68 30.24 36.97 -20.68
C LEU A 68 29.53 38.19 -21.27
N MET A 69 29.34 38.19 -22.59
CA MET A 69 28.56 39.19 -23.34
C MET A 69 27.95 38.58 -24.58
N CYS A 70 26.86 39.15 -25.10
CA CYS A 70 26.36 38.78 -26.43
C CYS A 70 27.42 39.09 -27.50
N ASN A 71 27.55 38.25 -28.53
CA ASN A 71 28.52 38.49 -29.60
C ASN A 71 28.29 39.86 -30.29
N GLN A 72 27.05 40.28 -30.47
CA GLN A 72 26.74 41.60 -31.02
C GLN A 72 27.09 42.75 -30.07
N CYS A 73 27.06 42.52 -28.77
CA CYS A 73 27.38 43.54 -27.77
C CYS A 73 28.89 43.80 -27.68
N GLN A 74 29.73 42.75 -27.80
CA GLN A 74 31.18 42.96 -27.83
C GLN A 74 31.64 43.72 -29.08
N GLU A 75 30.98 43.51 -30.23
CA GLU A 75 31.35 44.17 -31.50
C GLU A 75 31.15 45.69 -31.43
N LYS A 76 30.23 46.14 -30.56
CA LYS A 76 29.93 47.56 -30.33
C LYS A 76 30.90 48.25 -29.36
N LEU A 77 31.81 47.51 -28.72
CA LEU A 77 32.79 48.11 -27.80
C LEU A 77 33.82 48.93 -28.57
N THR A 78 33.84 50.24 -28.33
CA THR A 78 34.85 51.16 -28.88
C THR A 78 36.21 51.01 -28.22
N LEU A 79 36.22 50.61 -26.95
CA LEU A 79 37.42 50.30 -26.18
C LEU A 79 37.52 48.79 -26.00
N ARG A 80 38.68 48.19 -26.31
CA ARG A 80 38.96 46.76 -26.06
C ARG A 80 39.19 46.48 -24.57
N LYS A 81 38.23 46.85 -23.72
CA LYS A 81 38.22 46.63 -22.27
C LYS A 81 36.90 46.00 -21.83
N CYS A 82 36.98 45.05 -20.90
CA CYS A 82 35.80 44.40 -20.32
C CYS A 82 34.95 45.42 -19.56
N PRO A 83 33.64 45.56 -19.83
CA PRO A 83 32.77 46.48 -19.09
C PRO A 83 32.61 46.14 -17.61
N VAL A 84 32.83 44.86 -17.23
CA VAL A 84 32.68 44.39 -15.86
C VAL A 84 33.95 44.63 -15.04
N CYS A 85 35.10 44.11 -15.49
CA CYS A 85 36.35 44.18 -14.71
C CYS A 85 37.43 45.13 -15.28
N ARG A 86 37.15 45.81 -16.40
CA ARG A 86 38.03 46.79 -17.07
C ARG A 86 39.38 46.26 -17.59
N GLN A 87 39.59 44.95 -17.56
CA GLN A 87 40.76 44.30 -18.15
C GLN A 87 40.75 44.38 -19.68
N ASN A 88 41.92 44.41 -20.31
CA ASN A 88 42.04 44.44 -21.78
C ASN A 88 41.55 43.13 -22.40
N LEU A 89 40.79 43.25 -23.49
CA LEU A 89 40.21 42.12 -24.22
C LEU A 89 41.17 41.72 -25.35
N THR A 90 42.09 40.80 -25.05
CA THR A 90 43.13 40.33 -25.98
C THR A 90 42.67 39.18 -26.87
N ASN A 91 41.95 38.21 -26.32
CA ASN A 91 41.37 37.11 -27.09
C ASN A 91 39.89 36.84 -26.74
N LEU A 92 39.14 36.40 -27.75
CA LEU A 92 37.74 36.03 -27.65
C LEU A 92 37.61 34.52 -27.86
N ARG A 93 36.94 33.80 -26.94
CA ARG A 93 36.51 32.42 -27.20
C ARG A 93 35.01 32.38 -27.30
N ARG A 94 34.52 31.89 -28.45
CA ARG A 94 33.11 31.49 -28.60
C ARG A 94 32.91 30.21 -27.80
N ILE A 95 31.91 30.20 -26.93
CA ILE A 95 31.48 28.95 -26.31
C ILE A 95 30.34 28.40 -27.17
N PHE A 96 30.65 27.39 -27.96
CA PHE A 96 29.64 26.61 -28.67
C PHE A 96 28.86 25.78 -27.64
N GLY A 97 27.52 25.89 -27.61
CA GLY A 97 26.64 25.12 -26.72
C GLY A 97 25.91 25.91 -25.64
N LEU A 98 26.13 27.22 -25.50
CA LEU A 98 25.31 28.13 -24.70
C LEU A 98 24.35 28.92 -25.61
N ASN A 99 23.34 28.26 -26.17
CA ASN A 99 22.20 28.97 -26.75
C ASN A 99 21.23 29.29 -25.61
N ILE A 100 21.36 30.49 -25.03
CA ILE A 100 20.34 31.01 -24.11
C ILE A 100 19.22 31.54 -25.00
N ILE A 101 18.24 30.65 -25.23
CA ILE A 101 16.87 30.82 -25.74
C ILE A 101 16.68 31.98 -26.74
N ASP A 102 16.57 31.66 -28.02
CA ASP A 102 15.81 32.50 -28.96
C ASP A 102 14.35 32.47 -28.50
N GLU A 103 13.81 33.63 -28.11
CA GLU A 103 12.42 33.82 -27.70
C GLU A 103 11.38 33.59 -28.83
N GLU A 104 11.80 33.12 -30.02
CA GLU A 104 10.96 33.14 -31.22
C GLU A 104 10.53 31.80 -31.82
N GLN A 105 10.80 30.62 -31.22
CA GLN A 105 10.16 29.36 -31.66
C GLN A 105 9.90 28.36 -30.52
N PHE A 106 9.14 28.75 -29.50
CA PHE A 106 8.36 27.79 -28.74
C PHE A 106 6.96 27.72 -29.36
N ASP A 107 6.69 26.69 -30.18
CA ASP A 107 5.38 26.45 -30.81
C ASP A 107 4.29 26.41 -29.71
N GLU A 108 3.59 27.53 -29.48
CA GLU A 108 2.43 27.61 -28.56
C GLU A 108 1.40 26.52 -28.86
N ALA A 109 1.24 26.16 -30.14
CA ALA A 109 0.42 25.03 -30.57
C ALA A 109 0.89 23.69 -29.99
N LYS A 110 2.21 23.42 -29.92
CA LYS A 110 2.75 22.20 -29.29
C LYS A 110 2.55 22.22 -27.78
N ILE A 111 2.76 23.36 -27.11
CA ILE A 111 2.54 23.49 -25.67
C ILE A 111 1.07 23.25 -25.35
N LYS A 112 0.15 23.88 -26.08
CA LYS A 112 -1.30 23.71 -25.92
C LYS A 112 -1.73 22.27 -26.18
N THR A 113 -1.22 21.64 -27.24
CA THR A 113 -1.47 20.23 -27.55
C THR A 113 -0.93 19.29 -26.46
N GLN A 114 0.23 19.59 -25.87
CA GLN A 114 0.80 18.82 -24.77
C GLN A 114 0.01 19.01 -23.46
N GLN A 115 -0.45 20.22 -23.18
CA GLN A 115 -1.34 20.52 -22.04
C GLN A 115 -2.68 19.79 -22.16
N GLU A 116 -3.27 19.72 -23.36
CA GLU A 116 -4.50 18.95 -23.63
C GLU A 116 -4.28 17.43 -23.49
N LYS A 117 -3.11 16.93 -23.91
CA LYS A 117 -2.73 15.53 -23.69
C LYS A 117 -2.55 15.21 -22.20
N LEU A 118 -1.89 16.10 -21.47
CA LEU A 118 -1.70 15.98 -20.02
C LEU A 118 -3.03 16.01 -19.28
N SER A 119 -3.94 16.94 -19.63
CA SER A 119 -5.26 17.03 -18.98
C SER A 119 -6.11 15.77 -19.24
N THR A 120 -6.03 15.21 -20.44
CA THR A 120 -6.71 13.96 -20.79
C THR A 120 -6.15 12.78 -19.99
N LEU A 121 -4.83 12.72 -19.82
CA LEU A 121 -4.18 11.68 -18.99
C LEU A 121 -4.55 11.83 -17.50
N GLU A 122 -4.61 13.05 -16.99
CA GLU A 122 -5.05 13.31 -15.61
C GLU A 122 -6.49 12.86 -15.37
N LEU A 123 -7.40 13.13 -16.31
CA LEU A 123 -8.79 12.66 -16.24
C LEU A 123 -8.87 11.13 -16.20
N ARG A 124 -8.09 10.45 -17.05
CA ARG A 124 -8.01 8.98 -17.07
C ARG A 124 -7.45 8.41 -15.77
N LEU A 125 -6.43 9.06 -15.20
CA LEU A 125 -5.85 8.64 -13.93
C LEU A 125 -6.84 8.81 -12.78
N LYS A 126 -7.58 9.93 -12.73
CA LYS A 126 -8.64 10.16 -11.73
C LYS A 126 -9.75 9.12 -11.83
N ALA A 127 -10.22 8.81 -13.03
CA ALA A 127 -11.23 7.77 -13.24
C ALA A 127 -10.73 6.39 -12.76
N SER A 128 -9.46 6.05 -13.07
CA SER A 128 -8.84 4.81 -12.63
C SER A 128 -8.71 4.73 -11.11
N LEU A 129 -8.30 5.82 -10.45
CA LEU A 129 -8.22 5.92 -9.00
C LEU A 129 -9.59 5.77 -8.33
N ASN A 130 -10.64 6.37 -8.88
CA ASN A 130 -11.99 6.24 -8.34
C ASN A 130 -12.50 4.79 -8.45
N ALA A 131 -12.29 4.13 -9.60
CA ALA A 131 -12.62 2.72 -9.76
C ALA A 131 -11.87 1.82 -8.76
N LEU A 132 -10.61 2.11 -8.46
CA LEU A 132 -9.84 1.40 -7.43
C LEU A 132 -10.40 1.61 -6.03
N LYS A 133 -10.83 2.84 -5.68
CA LYS A 133 -11.46 3.15 -4.38
C LYS A 133 -12.82 2.46 -4.21
N GLU A 134 -13.62 2.41 -5.28
CA GLU A 134 -14.90 1.70 -5.26
C GLU A 134 -14.69 0.20 -5.04
N ASN A 135 -13.68 -0.39 -5.67
CA ASN A 135 -13.29 -1.77 -5.43
C ASN A 135 -12.85 -2.02 -3.98
N GLU A 136 -12.10 -1.08 -3.38
CA GLU A 136 -11.69 -1.17 -1.97
C GLU A 136 -12.91 -1.15 -1.02
N SER A 137 -13.89 -0.28 -1.30
CA SER A 137 -15.17 -0.23 -0.56
C SER A 137 -15.96 -1.53 -0.69
N MET A 138 -15.99 -2.13 -1.88
CA MET A 138 -16.63 -3.43 -2.11
C MET A 138 -15.91 -4.57 -1.39
N VAL A 139 -14.57 -4.58 -1.39
CA VAL A 139 -13.76 -5.56 -0.65
C VAL A 139 -14.02 -5.43 0.84
N TYR A 140 -14.08 -4.21 1.37
CA TYR A 140 -14.40 -3.95 2.77
C TYR A 140 -15.82 -4.41 3.13
N ALA A 141 -16.82 -4.12 2.29
CA ALA A 141 -18.19 -4.57 2.49
C ALA A 141 -18.31 -6.10 2.48
N PHE A 142 -17.60 -6.76 1.56
CA PHE A 142 -17.55 -8.23 1.48
C PHE A 142 -16.91 -8.84 2.73
N ASP A 143 -15.77 -8.30 3.19
CA ASP A 143 -15.10 -8.75 4.42
C ASP A 143 -16.00 -8.60 5.65
N GLN A 144 -16.75 -7.49 5.75
CA GLN A 144 -17.75 -7.31 6.82
C GLN A 144 -18.88 -8.33 6.73
N MET A 145 -19.40 -8.58 5.54
CA MET A 145 -20.45 -9.59 5.32
C MET A 145 -19.95 -10.99 5.71
N GLN A 146 -18.71 -11.33 5.37
CA GLN A 146 -18.08 -12.60 5.70
C GLN A 146 -17.90 -12.75 7.22
N ARG A 147 -17.46 -11.70 7.92
CA ARG A 147 -17.41 -11.66 9.40
C ARG A 147 -18.79 -11.89 10.01
N ASN A 148 -19.80 -11.18 9.54
CA ASN A 148 -21.17 -11.30 10.04
C ASN A 148 -21.73 -12.71 9.84
N TYR A 149 -21.51 -13.30 8.67
CA TYR A 149 -21.88 -14.69 8.38
C TYR A 149 -21.17 -15.68 9.32
N SER A 150 -19.86 -15.53 9.51
CA SER A 150 -19.08 -16.40 10.41
C SER A 150 -19.59 -16.32 11.86
N ASN A 151 -19.90 -15.11 12.33
CA ASN A 151 -20.46 -14.89 13.67
C ASN A 151 -21.84 -15.53 13.81
N ALA A 152 -22.73 -15.35 12.82
CA ALA A 152 -24.05 -15.96 12.82
C ALA A 152 -23.96 -17.50 12.82
N LYS A 153 -23.09 -18.07 11.99
CA LYS A 153 -22.81 -19.50 11.94
C LYS A 153 -22.35 -20.05 13.29
N SER A 154 -21.42 -19.37 13.95
CA SER A 154 -20.91 -19.78 15.28
C SER A 154 -22.03 -19.78 16.33
N LYS A 155 -22.88 -18.75 16.36
CA LYS A 155 -24.04 -18.69 17.28
C LYS A 155 -25.03 -19.84 17.06
N ILE A 156 -25.31 -20.16 15.80
CA ILE A 156 -26.18 -21.30 15.46
C ILE A 156 -25.56 -22.61 15.94
N GLN A 157 -24.26 -22.82 15.69
CA GLN A 157 -23.55 -24.01 16.15
C GLN A 157 -23.54 -24.15 17.68
N GLN A 158 -23.28 -23.06 18.40
CA GLN A 158 -23.36 -23.04 19.87
C GLN A 158 -24.76 -23.42 20.36
N LYS A 159 -25.82 -22.93 19.71
CA LYS A 159 -27.19 -23.24 20.12
C LYS A 159 -27.58 -24.69 19.85
N ILE A 160 -27.12 -25.26 18.73
CA ILE A 160 -27.27 -26.70 18.45
C ILE A 160 -26.58 -27.53 19.53
N MET A 161 -25.32 -27.19 19.85
CA MET A 161 -24.55 -27.89 20.89
C MET A 161 -25.24 -27.78 22.26
N GLN A 162 -25.79 -26.63 22.60
CA GLN A 162 -26.55 -26.45 23.84
C GLN A 162 -27.80 -27.35 23.86
N MET A 163 -28.57 -27.39 22.78
CA MET A 163 -29.75 -28.26 22.70
C MET A 163 -29.40 -29.74 22.81
N GLU A 164 -28.26 -30.16 22.24
CA GLU A 164 -27.76 -31.53 22.39
C GLU A 164 -27.34 -31.84 23.83
N MET A 165 -26.69 -30.89 24.52
CA MET A 165 -26.34 -31.03 25.93
C MET A 165 -27.59 -31.11 26.82
N ASP A 166 -28.59 -30.26 26.59
CA ASP A 166 -29.84 -30.26 27.36
C ASP A 166 -30.59 -31.58 27.18
N LYS A 167 -30.63 -32.12 25.96
CA LYS A 167 -31.21 -33.44 25.70
C LYS A 167 -30.49 -34.55 26.47
N LEU A 168 -29.16 -34.51 26.49
CA LEU A 168 -28.36 -35.49 27.22
C LEU A 168 -28.59 -35.40 28.74
N ASP A 169 -28.78 -34.19 29.29
CA ASP A 169 -29.15 -34.03 30.70
C ASP A 169 -30.52 -34.63 31.01
N VAL A 170 -31.53 -34.38 30.18
CA VAL A 170 -32.87 -34.98 30.35
C VAL A 170 -32.78 -36.51 30.33
N ASP A 171 -32.06 -37.09 29.37
CA ASP A 171 -31.87 -38.54 29.29
C ASP A 171 -31.14 -39.08 30.54
N TYR A 172 -30.10 -38.37 31.02
CA TYR A 172 -29.39 -38.72 32.24
C TYR A 172 -30.30 -38.67 33.48
N GLN A 173 -31.11 -37.63 33.65
CA GLN A 173 -32.04 -37.53 34.78
C GLN A 173 -33.08 -38.67 34.76
N LEU A 174 -33.58 -39.04 33.58
CA LEU A 174 -34.52 -40.16 33.43
C LEU A 174 -33.88 -41.49 33.85
N VAL A 175 -32.66 -41.76 33.38
CA VAL A 175 -31.91 -42.97 33.76
C VAL A 175 -31.65 -43.00 35.26
N LYS A 176 -31.21 -41.88 35.84
CA LYS A 176 -30.98 -41.73 37.27
C LYS A 176 -32.24 -42.02 38.09
N GLN A 177 -33.39 -41.47 37.69
CA GLN A 177 -34.66 -41.72 38.37
C GLN A 177 -35.07 -43.20 38.31
N LYS A 178 -34.91 -43.84 37.15
CA LYS A 178 -35.19 -45.28 36.99
C LYS A 178 -34.28 -46.13 37.88
N ALA A 179 -33.00 -45.77 38.01
CA ALA A 179 -32.07 -46.46 38.88
C ALA A 179 -32.47 -46.37 40.36
N ILE A 180 -32.89 -45.17 40.82
CA ILE A 180 -33.40 -44.97 42.18
C ILE A 180 -34.64 -45.84 42.42
N GLN A 181 -35.61 -45.82 41.50
CA GLN A 181 -36.82 -46.64 41.63
C GLN A 181 -36.51 -48.15 41.66
N ALA A 182 -35.52 -48.59 40.87
CA ALA A 182 -35.08 -49.99 40.90
C ALA A 182 -34.45 -50.35 42.25
N GLN A 183 -33.68 -49.44 42.84
CA GLN A 183 -33.08 -49.64 44.17
C GLN A 183 -34.14 -49.68 45.27
N GLU A 184 -35.14 -48.80 45.24
CA GLU A 184 -36.27 -48.81 46.17
C GLU A 184 -37.06 -50.12 46.08
N LYS A 185 -37.39 -50.57 44.86
CA LYS A 185 -38.07 -51.85 44.63
C LYS A 185 -37.26 -53.02 45.15
N ARG A 186 -35.94 -53.00 44.94
CA ARG A 186 -35.03 -54.02 45.47
C ARG A 186 -35.07 -54.05 46.99
N GLN A 187 -35.04 -52.89 47.65
CA GLN A 187 -35.11 -52.80 49.11
C GLN A 187 -36.42 -53.39 49.65
N VAL A 188 -37.56 -53.12 48.98
CA VAL A 188 -38.85 -53.70 49.36
C VAL A 188 -38.83 -55.23 49.24
N LEU A 189 -38.27 -55.76 48.15
CA LEU A 189 -38.13 -57.21 47.96
C LEU A 189 -37.21 -57.83 49.02
N GLU A 190 -36.08 -57.20 49.34
CA GLU A 190 -35.17 -57.67 50.39
C GLU A 190 -35.87 -57.71 51.76
N ASN A 191 -36.67 -56.68 52.08
CA ASN A 191 -37.46 -56.65 53.31
C ASN A 191 -38.51 -57.78 53.35
N LEU A 192 -39.24 -58.01 52.25
CA LEU A 192 -40.24 -59.07 52.14
C LEU A 192 -39.61 -60.47 52.28
N VAL A 193 -38.46 -60.70 51.64
CA VAL A 193 -37.72 -61.96 51.76
C VAL A 193 -37.32 -62.20 53.22
N ASN A 194 -36.86 -61.17 53.92
CA ASN A 194 -36.50 -61.28 55.34
C ASN A 194 -37.71 -61.60 56.22
N GLU A 195 -38.86 -60.97 55.99
CA GLU A 195 -40.12 -61.28 56.68
C GLU A 195 -40.55 -62.73 56.48
N LEU A 196 -40.67 -63.17 55.23
CA LEU A 196 -41.06 -64.55 54.89
C LEU A 196 -40.09 -65.57 55.48
N THR A 197 -38.78 -65.28 55.44
CA THR A 197 -37.75 -66.13 56.05
C THR A 197 -37.95 -66.24 57.57
N ASN A 198 -38.32 -65.15 58.23
CA ASN A 198 -38.59 -65.14 59.67
C ASN A 198 -39.89 -65.89 60.01
N GLU A 199 -40.94 -65.77 59.19
CA GLU A 199 -42.17 -66.54 59.36
C GLU A 199 -41.94 -68.04 59.22
N LEU A 200 -41.19 -68.47 58.20
CA LEU A 200 -40.76 -69.86 58.01
C LEU A 200 -40.00 -70.41 59.22
N LYS A 201 -39.08 -69.62 59.78
CA LYS A 201 -38.36 -70.01 61.01
C LYS A 201 -39.29 -70.17 62.21
N ARG A 202 -40.35 -69.35 62.32
CA ARG A 202 -41.33 -69.41 63.41
C ARG A 202 -42.31 -70.57 63.28
N SER A 203 -42.65 -70.99 62.05
CA SER A 203 -43.60 -72.09 61.79
C SER A 203 -43.00 -73.49 61.97
N GLY A 204 -41.71 -73.60 62.32
CA GLY A 204 -41.08 -74.88 62.69
C GLY A 204 -40.66 -75.76 61.53
N PHE A 205 -40.78 -75.28 60.28
CA PHE A 205 -40.16 -75.93 59.12
C PHE A 205 -38.65 -75.68 59.17
N LYS A 206 -37.88 -76.74 59.45
CA LYS A 206 -36.42 -76.79 59.30
C LYS A 206 -36.04 -77.33 57.92
#